data_AF-A0A4P9UJ01-F1
#
_entry.id   AF-A0A4P9UJ01-F1
#
_cell.length_a   1.000
_cell.length_b   1.000
_cell.length_c   1.000
_cell.angle_alpha   90.00
_cell.angle_beta   90.00
_cell.angle_gamma   90.00
#
_symmetry.space_group_name_H-M   'P 1'
#
loop_
_entity.id
_entity.type
_entity.pdbx_description
1 polymer ?
#
loop_
_entity_poly.entity_id
_entity_poly.type
_entity_poly.pdbx_seq_one_letter_code
_entity_poly.pdbx_strand_id
1 'polypeptide(L)'
;MAEIYHWDKYAFVVLAMSQEYLSKNAGVFVFAGEKTQLWSPPSFIPYFIGETNNFQALKTNPLWTTATKMGATHLHTLTVGELERKSIAEKLLKIYNPRLNQLEHFTQPTPMEATMSNDVHISEQLSETKSKLELLYQYEKHYLGLIKEYKEEIKFANTLQEDLRRERTQFFTQTLKDVIQTMNVAQVDNAVSAQWIQELVGSYTKSIDLSGDLAKTHVIEILSILTGESKREATSAQLDNISKKADVK
;
A
#
# COMPACT_ATOMS: atom_id res chain seq x y z
N MET A 1 10.99 12.49 26.42
CA MET A 1 11.37 11.14 26.89
C MET A 1 11.72 10.32 25.66
N ALA A 2 12.81 9.56 25.70
CA ALA A 2 13.17 8.68 24.59
C ALA A 2 12.19 7.50 24.56
N GLU A 3 11.60 7.22 23.40
CA GLU A 3 10.69 6.10 23.22
C GLU A 3 11.48 4.79 23.20
N ILE A 4 10.96 3.75 23.86
CA ILE A 4 11.63 2.46 24.00
C ILE A 4 10.76 1.38 23.37
N TYR A 5 11.35 0.59 22.48
CA TYR A 5 10.70 -0.57 21.85
C TYR A 5 11.48 -1.85 22.12
N HIS A 6 10.78 -2.95 22.35
CA HIS A 6 11.39 -4.23 22.66
C HIS A 6 11.48 -5.11 21.40
N TRP A 7 12.70 -5.47 21.02
CA TRP A 7 12.96 -6.54 20.05
C TRP A 7 13.39 -7.78 20.85
N ASP A 8 12.58 -8.83 20.84
CA ASP A 8 12.71 -9.96 21.77
C ASP A 8 12.77 -9.47 23.24
N LYS A 9 13.85 -9.76 23.96
CA LYS A 9 14.06 -9.33 25.36
C LYS A 9 14.86 -8.02 25.49
N TYR A 10 15.23 -7.40 24.38
CA TYR A 10 16.16 -6.28 24.36
C TYR A 10 15.42 -4.95 24.16
N ALA A 11 15.68 -3.98 25.03
CA ALA A 11 15.08 -2.65 24.98
C ALA A 11 15.90 -1.71 24.09
N PHE A 12 15.33 -1.28 22.97
CA PHE A 12 15.96 -0.36 22.03
C PHE A 12 15.37 1.04 22.17
N VAL A 13 16.22 2.05 22.05
CA VAL A 13 15.81 3.45 21.93
C VAL A 13 15.36 3.71 20.51
N VAL A 14 14.11 4.17 20.36
CA VAL A 14 13.49 4.52 19.08
C VAL A 14 13.83 5.96 18.73
N LEU A 15 14.40 6.16 17.54
CA LEU A 15 14.83 7.45 17.03
C LEU A 15 14.24 7.67 15.63
N ALA A 16 13.74 8.87 15.38
CA ALA A 16 13.51 9.32 14.01
C ALA A 16 14.86 9.75 13.40
N MET A 17 15.17 9.33 12.18
CA MET A 17 16.46 9.64 11.53
C MET A 17 16.66 11.14 11.20
N SER A 18 15.61 11.96 11.32
CA SER A 18 15.70 13.42 11.25
C SER A 18 16.29 14.06 12.51
N GLN A 19 16.40 13.32 13.62
CA GLN A 19 16.93 13.84 14.86
C GLN A 19 18.48 13.81 14.87
N GLU A 20 19.09 14.89 15.36
CA GLU A 20 20.55 15.05 15.39
C GLU A 20 21.28 14.13 16.40
N TYR A 21 20.54 13.40 17.24
CA TYR A 21 21.03 12.73 18.45
C TYR A 21 21.68 11.35 18.27
N LEU A 22 22.37 11.08 17.16
CA LEU A 22 23.12 9.82 17.07
C LEU A 22 24.36 9.88 17.96
N SER A 23 24.38 9.01 18.97
CA SER A 23 25.50 8.85 19.89
C SER A 23 26.74 8.31 19.17
N LYS A 24 27.93 8.61 19.69
CA LYS A 24 29.19 7.97 19.26
C LYS A 24 29.35 6.54 19.77
N ASN A 25 28.36 6.05 20.53
CA ASN A 25 28.38 4.72 21.08
C ASN A 25 28.30 3.65 19.99
N ALA A 26 28.85 2.48 20.34
CA ALA A 26 28.74 1.26 19.59
C ALA A 26 27.49 0.47 20.02
N GLY A 27 26.98 -0.37 19.12
CA GLY A 27 25.92 -1.30 19.48
C GLY A 27 25.19 -1.91 18.29
N VAL A 28 23.99 -2.39 18.57
CA VAL A 28 23.09 -3.02 17.60
C VAL A 28 22.04 -2.00 17.17
N PHE A 29 21.67 -2.02 15.89
CA PHE A 29 20.59 -1.18 15.38
C PHE A 29 19.62 -1.97 14.52
N VAL A 30 18.40 -1.46 14.41
CA VAL A 30 17.34 -1.98 13.56
C VAL A 30 16.74 -0.82 12.76
N PHE A 31 16.72 -0.94 11.43
CA PHE A 31 15.89 -0.08 10.58
C PHE A 31 14.47 -0.63 10.61
N ALA A 32 13.54 0.17 11.11
CA ALA A 32 12.19 -0.27 11.42
C ALA A 32 11.15 0.63 10.75
N GLY A 33 10.05 0.04 10.28
CA GLY A 33 8.88 0.79 9.82
C GLY A 33 7.69 0.52 10.72
N GLU A 34 6.88 1.54 10.94
CA GLU A 34 5.65 1.41 11.72
C GLU A 34 4.57 0.72 10.86
N LYS A 35 3.93 -0.30 11.43
CA LYS A 35 2.80 -0.97 10.83
C LYS A 35 1.52 -0.38 11.41
N THR A 36 0.88 0.50 10.65
CA THR A 36 -0.43 1.04 11.00
C THR A 36 -1.49 -0.05 10.89
N GLN A 37 -2.04 -0.47 12.04
CA GLN A 37 -3.21 -1.33 12.11
C GLN A 37 -4.28 -0.62 12.95
N LEU A 38 -5.51 -0.60 12.42
CA LEU A 38 -6.65 -0.06 13.14
C LEU A 38 -6.87 -0.89 14.43
N TRP A 39 -6.91 -0.22 15.59
CA TRP A 39 -7.18 -0.82 16.92
C TRP A 39 -6.08 -1.70 17.54
N SER A 40 -4.84 -1.67 17.06
CA SER A 40 -3.70 -2.36 17.68
C SER A 40 -2.61 -1.38 18.11
N PRO A 41 -1.85 -1.66 19.17
CA PRO A 41 -0.68 -0.86 19.51
C PRO A 41 0.31 -0.83 18.33
N PRO A 42 1.08 0.25 18.18
CA PRO A 42 2.04 0.38 17.09
C PRO A 42 3.01 -0.79 17.14
N SER A 43 3.07 -1.54 16.04
CA SER A 43 4.00 -2.65 15.86
C SER A 43 5.01 -2.27 14.79
N PHE A 44 6.27 -2.65 15.01
CA PHE A 44 7.34 -2.33 14.08
C PHE A 44 7.74 -3.55 13.25
N ILE A 45 8.03 -3.31 11.98
CA ILE A 45 8.56 -4.30 11.04
C ILE A 45 10.06 -4.03 10.88
N PRO A 46 10.95 -5.00 11.14
CA PRO A 46 12.38 -4.85 10.93
C PRO A 46 12.72 -5.05 9.46
N TYR A 47 13.37 -4.05 8.84
CA TYR A 47 13.82 -4.10 7.46
C TYR A 47 15.28 -4.49 7.34
N PHE A 48 16.10 -4.09 8.32
CA PHE A 48 17.51 -4.43 8.42
C PHE A 48 17.93 -4.44 9.89
N ILE A 49 18.78 -5.39 10.27
CA ILE A 49 19.38 -5.49 11.61
C ILE A 49 20.89 -5.52 11.41
N GLY A 50 21.61 -4.67 12.15
CA GLY A 50 23.05 -4.56 11.97
C GLY A 50 23.78 -4.14 13.22
N GLU A 51 25.10 -4.16 13.10
CA GLU A 51 26.04 -3.77 14.14
C GLU A 51 26.79 -2.52 13.70
N THR A 52 27.10 -1.64 14.63
CA THR A 52 27.98 -0.51 14.36
C THR A 52 28.92 -0.24 15.52
N ASN A 53 30.11 0.26 15.19
CA ASN A 53 31.05 0.82 16.16
C ASN A 53 30.71 2.28 16.51
N ASN A 54 29.82 2.91 15.75
CA ASN A 54 29.43 4.30 15.93
C ASN A 54 28.05 4.55 15.30
N PHE A 55 27.03 4.89 16.09
CA PHE A 55 25.70 5.18 15.55
C PHE A 55 25.69 6.41 14.62
N GLN A 56 26.63 7.36 14.74
CA GLN A 56 26.73 8.48 13.80
C GLN A 56 27.01 8.05 12.35
N ALA A 57 27.71 6.93 12.16
CA ALA A 57 27.99 6.38 10.83
C ALA A 57 26.73 5.89 10.12
N LEU A 58 25.60 5.72 10.83
CA LEU A 58 24.34 5.28 10.23
C LEU A 58 23.66 6.35 9.38
N LYS A 59 23.96 7.64 9.57
CA LYS A 59 23.45 8.73 8.72
C LYS A 59 23.83 8.55 7.25
N THR A 60 25.02 8.03 7.01
CA THR A 60 25.57 7.82 5.67
C THR A 60 25.48 6.36 5.22
N ASN A 61 24.78 5.51 5.97
CA ASN A 61 24.68 4.10 5.63
C ASN A 61 23.82 3.94 4.35
N PRO A 62 24.36 3.36 3.26
CA PRO A 62 23.65 3.24 1.99
C PRO A 62 22.39 2.38 2.10
N LEU A 63 22.35 1.44 3.06
CA LEU A 63 21.21 0.57 3.31
C LEU A 63 20.03 1.32 3.93
N TRP A 64 20.25 2.49 4.55
CA TRP A 64 19.15 3.30 5.07
C TRP A 64 18.23 3.77 3.93
N THR A 65 18.80 4.26 2.83
CA THR A 65 18.03 4.67 1.65
C THR A 65 17.23 3.52 1.04
N THR A 66 17.79 2.31 1.08
CA THR A 66 17.07 1.11 0.60
C THR A 66 15.96 0.72 1.58
N ALA A 67 16.22 0.77 2.89
CA ALA A 67 15.23 0.47 3.92
C ALA A 67 14.06 1.46 3.91
N THR A 68 14.32 2.75 3.70
CA THR A 68 13.25 3.76 3.61
C THR A 68 12.36 3.56 2.40
N LYS A 69 12.92 3.20 1.24
CA LYS A 69 12.13 2.80 0.05
C LYS A 69 11.22 1.59 0.33
N MET A 70 11.59 0.74 1.29
CA MET A 70 10.78 -0.41 1.70
C MET A 70 9.78 -0.10 2.81
N GLY A 71 9.81 1.10 3.38
CA GLY A 71 8.89 1.57 4.43
C GLY A 71 9.51 1.77 5.81
N ALA A 72 10.85 1.68 5.96
CA ALA A 72 11.50 2.03 7.22
C ALA A 72 11.36 3.53 7.50
N THR A 73 10.94 3.87 8.71
CA THR A 73 10.71 5.25 9.17
C THR A 73 11.51 5.59 10.42
N HIS A 74 11.91 4.58 11.19
CA HIS A 74 12.57 4.71 12.48
C HIS A 74 13.88 3.93 12.52
N LEU A 75 14.77 4.40 13.39
CA LEU A 75 16.00 3.73 13.77
C LEU A 75 15.90 3.32 15.24
N HIS A 76 16.00 2.03 15.51
CA HIS A 76 16.00 1.51 16.87
C HIS A 76 17.44 1.18 17.23
N THR A 77 17.97 1.74 18.33
CA THR A 77 19.37 1.55 18.73
C THR A 77 19.49 0.94 20.12
N LEU A 78 20.45 0.04 20.29
CA LEU A 78 20.80 -0.58 21.56
C LEU A 78 22.31 -0.44 21.75
N THR A 79 22.72 0.36 22.74
CA THR A 79 24.13 0.50 23.10
C THR A 79 24.60 -0.73 23.88
N VAL A 80 25.56 -1.46 23.34
CA VAL A 80 26.13 -2.67 23.95
C VAL A 80 27.63 -2.77 23.68
N GLY A 81 28.34 -3.48 24.56
CA GLY A 81 29.76 -3.77 24.40
C GLY A 81 30.06 -4.72 23.24
N GLU A 82 31.31 -4.75 22.81
CA GLU A 82 31.77 -5.50 21.64
C GLU A 82 31.47 -7.01 21.72
N LEU A 83 31.62 -7.62 22.90
CA LEU A 83 31.42 -9.06 23.11
C LEU A 83 29.96 -9.50 22.92
N GLU A 84 29.00 -8.66 23.27
CA GLU A 84 27.58 -9.00 23.26
C GLU A 84 26.90 -8.63 21.94
N ARG A 85 27.42 -7.60 21.26
CA ARG A 85 26.83 -7.02 20.06
C ARG A 85 26.56 -8.04 18.95
N LYS A 86 27.55 -8.88 18.64
CA LYS A 86 27.43 -9.91 17.60
C LYS A 86 26.41 -10.99 17.97
N SER A 87 26.46 -11.47 19.22
CA SER A 87 25.51 -12.47 19.71
C SER A 87 24.06 -11.97 19.67
N ILE A 88 23.83 -10.70 20.03
CA ILE A 88 22.50 -10.07 19.99
C ILE A 88 22.03 -9.92 18.54
N ALA A 89 22.88 -9.40 17.64
CA ALA A 89 22.54 -9.23 16.23
C ALA A 89 22.19 -10.57 15.57
N GLU A 90 23.02 -11.60 15.74
CA GLU A 90 22.77 -12.94 15.20
C GLU A 90 21.45 -13.54 15.72
N LYS A 91 21.16 -13.37 17.02
CA LYS A 91 19.92 -13.84 17.62
C LYS A 91 18.70 -13.13 17.02
N LEU A 92 18.76 -11.81 16.87
CA LEU A 92 17.68 -11.02 16.28
C LEU A 92 17.50 -11.35 14.79
N LEU A 93 18.59 -11.55 14.04
CA LEU A 93 18.54 -12.00 12.65
C LEU A 93 17.85 -13.36 12.51
N LYS A 94 18.13 -14.31 13.41
CA LYS A 94 17.49 -15.62 13.41
C LYS A 94 15.98 -15.55 13.69
N ILE A 95 15.56 -14.64 14.57
CA ILE A 95 14.15 -14.48 14.96
C ILE A 95 13.35 -13.75 13.87
N TYR A 96 13.89 -12.63 13.37
CA TYR A 96 13.13 -11.70 12.55
C TYR A 96 13.40 -11.82 11.06
N ASN A 97 14.54 -12.42 10.67
CA ASN A 97 14.95 -12.69 9.30
C ASN A 97 14.62 -11.55 8.29
N PRO A 98 15.11 -10.32 8.56
CA PRO A 98 14.78 -9.14 7.76
C PRO A 98 15.27 -9.26 6.31
N ARG A 99 14.45 -8.77 5.37
CA ARG A 99 14.68 -8.92 3.92
C ARG A 99 15.99 -8.33 3.43
N LEU A 100 16.44 -7.17 3.96
CA LEU A 100 17.67 -6.55 3.47
C LEU A 100 18.94 -7.31 3.89
N ASN A 101 18.93 -7.97 5.04
CA ASN A 101 20.07 -8.79 5.47
C ASN A 101 20.26 -10.02 4.58
N GLN A 102 19.20 -10.55 3.98
CA GLN A 102 19.28 -11.65 3.02
C GLN A 102 19.94 -11.22 1.71
N LEU A 103 19.81 -9.94 1.34
CA LEU A 103 20.37 -9.38 0.11
C LEU A 103 21.84 -8.98 0.28
N GLU A 104 22.28 -8.59 1.48
CA GLU A 104 23.68 -8.20 1.75
C GLU A 104 24.69 -9.37 1.66
N HIS A 105 24.28 -10.61 1.96
CA HIS A 105 25.15 -11.78 1.87
C HIS A 105 25.64 -12.10 0.45
N PHE A 106 25.07 -11.47 -0.59
CA PHE A 106 25.49 -11.62 -1.98
C PHE A 106 26.61 -10.66 -2.43
N THR A 107 27.10 -9.79 -1.54
CA THR A 107 27.98 -8.67 -1.92
C THR A 107 29.36 -8.63 -1.27
N GLN A 108 29.76 -9.61 -0.46
CA GLN A 108 31.14 -9.67 0.05
C GLN A 108 32.05 -10.54 -0.83
N PRO A 109 33.16 -10.02 -1.38
CA PRO A 109 34.14 -10.81 -2.10
C PRO A 109 35.09 -11.50 -1.11
N THR A 110 35.03 -12.82 -1.00
CA THR A 110 36.11 -13.63 -0.40
C THR A 110 37.24 -13.85 -1.42
N PRO A 111 38.52 -13.66 -1.05
CA PRO A 111 39.63 -13.89 -1.96
C PRO A 111 39.97 -15.39 -2.07
N MET A 112 40.02 -15.85 -3.31
CA MET A 112 40.67 -17.08 -3.80
C MET A 112 40.14 -18.42 -3.25
N GLU A 113 39.13 -18.99 -3.92
CA GLU A 113 39.13 -20.42 -4.29
C GLU A 113 38.06 -20.72 -5.36
N ALA A 114 38.48 -21.48 -6.38
CA ALA A 114 37.67 -22.24 -7.33
C ALA A 114 36.88 -21.49 -8.43
N THR A 115 37.62 -21.12 -9.48
CA THR A 115 37.19 -20.62 -10.81
C THR A 115 36.35 -21.60 -11.66
N MET A 116 35.63 -22.58 -11.07
CA MET A 116 34.82 -23.53 -11.86
C MET A 116 33.36 -23.70 -11.37
N SER A 117 32.93 -22.99 -10.32
CA SER A 117 31.53 -23.05 -9.81
C SER A 117 30.73 -21.76 -10.01
N ASN A 118 31.39 -20.65 -10.34
CA ASN A 118 30.76 -19.32 -10.42
C ASN A 118 29.92 -19.10 -11.68
N ASP A 119 30.25 -19.72 -12.82
CA ASP A 119 29.49 -19.52 -14.06
C ASP A 119 28.09 -20.13 -14.00
N VAL A 120 27.92 -21.25 -13.30
CA VAL A 120 26.61 -21.89 -13.09
C VAL A 120 25.77 -21.08 -12.11
N HIS A 121 26.37 -20.60 -11.02
CA HIS A 121 25.66 -19.84 -10.00
C HIS A 121 25.25 -18.43 -10.49
N ILE A 122 26.11 -17.75 -11.25
CA ILE A 122 25.77 -16.47 -11.90
C ILE A 122 24.70 -16.68 -12.97
N SER A 123 24.77 -17.76 -13.76
CA SER A 123 23.74 -18.09 -14.75
C SER A 123 22.38 -18.37 -14.10
N GLU A 124 22.36 -19.06 -12.96
CA GLU A 124 21.16 -19.36 -12.19
C GLU A 124 20.54 -18.10 -11.56
N GLN A 125 21.35 -17.23 -10.95
CA GLN A 125 20.89 -15.93 -10.43
C GLN A 125 20.42 -14.99 -11.55
N LEU A 126 21.09 -14.99 -12.70
CA LEU A 126 20.69 -14.22 -13.87
C LEU A 126 19.34 -14.72 -14.41
N SER A 127 19.13 -16.05 -14.44
CA SER A 127 17.86 -16.69 -14.80
C SER A 127 16.73 -16.35 -13.83
N GLU A 128 16.98 -16.41 -12.52
CA GLU A 128 16.02 -16.01 -11.49
C GLU A 128 15.65 -14.53 -11.58
N THR A 129 16.64 -13.67 -11.78
CA THR A 129 16.44 -12.21 -11.91
C THR A 129 15.66 -11.89 -13.18
N LYS A 130 15.97 -12.55 -14.29
CA LYS A 130 15.24 -12.41 -15.55
C LYS A 130 13.80 -12.90 -15.43
N SER A 131 13.57 -14.01 -14.72
CA SER A 131 12.23 -14.55 -14.46
C SER A 131 11.41 -13.62 -13.56
N LYS A 132 12.03 -13.01 -12.55
CA LYS A 132 11.39 -12.03 -11.68
C LYS A 132 11.09 -10.72 -12.40
N LEU A 133 11.99 -10.27 -13.28
CA LEU A 133 11.79 -9.09 -14.11
C LEU A 133 10.66 -9.30 -15.12
N GLU A 134 10.63 -10.47 -15.77
CA GLU A 134 9.53 -10.85 -16.66
C GLU A 134 8.19 -10.89 -15.91
N LEU A 135 8.18 -11.48 -14.71
CA LEU A 135 6.99 -11.49 -13.86
C LEU A 135 6.51 -10.06 -13.54
N LEU A 136 7.41 -9.18 -13.10
CA LEU A 136 7.11 -7.77 -12.82
C LEU A 136 6.57 -7.05 -14.05
N TYR A 137 7.20 -7.27 -15.21
CA TYR A 137 6.77 -6.67 -16.47
C TYR A 137 5.37 -7.13 -16.87
N GLN A 138 5.06 -8.42 -16.73
CA GLN A 138 3.73 -8.95 -17.02
C GLN A 138 2.68 -8.41 -16.05
N TYR A 139 3.01 -8.32 -14.75
CA TYR A 139 2.14 -7.68 -13.75
C TYR A 139 1.85 -6.22 -14.12
N GLU A 140 2.88 -5.43 -14.42
CA GLU A 140 2.73 -4.01 -14.76
C GLU A 140 1.94 -3.81 -16.05
N LYS A 141 2.26 -4.57 -17.09
CA LYS A 141 1.52 -4.57 -18.37
C LYS A 141 0.05 -4.92 -18.18
N HIS A 142 -0.25 -5.89 -17.31
CA HIS A 142 -1.61 -6.30 -17.03
C HIS A 142 -2.39 -5.25 -16.23
N TYR A 143 -1.81 -4.66 -15.18
CA TYR A 143 -2.45 -3.55 -14.45
C TYR A 143 -2.74 -2.36 -15.36
N LEU A 144 -1.81 -2.03 -16.27
CA LEU A 144 -2.04 -1.01 -17.29
C LEU A 144 -3.15 -1.40 -18.28
N GLY A 145 -3.29 -2.71 -18.57
CA GLY A 145 -4.39 -3.27 -19.34
C GLY A 145 -5.74 -3.08 -18.68
N LEU A 146 -5.87 -3.51 -17.43
CA LEU A 146 -7.06 -3.31 -16.59
C LEU A 146 -7.44 -1.82 -16.52
N ILE A 147 -6.50 -0.95 -16.19
CA ILE A 147 -6.77 0.50 -16.14
C ILE A 147 -7.27 1.03 -17.49
N LYS A 148 -6.71 0.54 -18.60
CA LYS A 148 -7.11 0.97 -19.95
C LYS A 148 -8.52 0.48 -20.30
N GLU A 149 -8.85 -0.76 -19.94
CA GLU A 149 -10.15 -1.39 -20.18
C GLU A 149 -11.26 -0.67 -19.41
N TYR A 150 -11.05 -0.47 -18.10
CA TYR A 150 -12.06 0.13 -17.23
C TYR A 150 -12.10 1.67 -17.26
N LYS A 151 -11.19 2.32 -18.00
CA LYS A 151 -11.13 3.78 -18.12
C LYS A 151 -12.45 4.39 -18.60
N GLU A 152 -13.08 3.77 -19.58
CA GLU A 152 -14.32 4.31 -20.16
C GLU A 152 -15.52 4.07 -19.23
N GLU A 153 -15.54 2.98 -18.46
CA GLU A 153 -16.57 2.75 -17.42
C GLU A 153 -16.42 3.70 -16.23
N ILE A 154 -15.18 3.99 -15.81
CA ILE A 154 -14.91 5.01 -14.78
C ILE A 154 -15.37 6.39 -15.27
N LYS A 155 -15.09 6.74 -16.52
CA LYS A 155 -15.59 7.98 -17.12
C LYS A 155 -17.11 7.99 -17.18
N PHE A 156 -17.73 6.91 -17.62
CA PHE A 156 -19.18 6.78 -17.69
C PHE A 156 -19.82 6.98 -16.31
N ALA A 157 -19.29 6.33 -15.27
CA ALA A 157 -19.77 6.51 -13.89
C ALA A 157 -19.64 7.95 -13.41
N ASN A 158 -18.51 8.61 -13.70
CA ASN A 158 -18.31 10.03 -13.36
C ASN A 158 -19.29 10.95 -14.11
N THR A 159 -19.51 10.71 -15.41
CA THR A 159 -20.48 11.47 -16.21
C THR A 159 -21.90 11.27 -15.66
N LEU A 160 -22.28 10.04 -15.33
CA LEU A 160 -23.60 9.74 -14.76
C LEU A 160 -23.82 10.44 -13.41
N GLN A 161 -22.81 10.44 -12.53
CA GLN A 161 -22.88 11.16 -11.25
C GLN A 161 -23.01 12.67 -11.43
N GLU A 162 -22.25 13.24 -12.37
CA GLU A 162 -22.32 14.67 -12.67
C GLU A 162 -23.68 15.05 -13.27
N ASP A 163 -24.25 14.21 -14.12
CA ASP A 163 -25.57 14.42 -14.68
C ASP A 163 -26.66 14.35 -13.61
N LEU A 164 -26.62 13.39 -12.68
CA LEU A 164 -27.54 13.35 -11.53
C LEU A 164 -27.43 14.61 -10.66
N ARG A 165 -26.21 15.11 -10.43
CA ARG A 165 -25.98 16.35 -9.68
C ARG A 165 -26.57 17.57 -10.40
N ARG A 166 -26.39 17.63 -11.72
CA ARG A 166 -26.91 18.69 -12.58
C ARG A 166 -28.43 18.67 -12.63
N GLU A 167 -29.03 17.49 -12.83
CA GLU A 167 -30.48 17.30 -12.90
C GLU A 167 -31.13 17.70 -11.58
N ARG A 168 -30.58 17.26 -10.45
CA ARG A 168 -31.00 17.69 -9.11
C ARG A 168 -30.97 19.21 -8.97
N THR A 169 -29.87 19.84 -9.38
CA THR A 169 -29.73 21.31 -9.30
C THR A 169 -30.77 22.00 -10.16
N GLN A 170 -30.94 21.57 -11.41
CA GLN A 170 -31.88 22.16 -12.36
C GLN A 170 -33.33 22.02 -11.88
N PHE A 171 -33.70 20.88 -11.30
CA PHE A 171 -35.03 20.68 -10.74
C PHE A 171 -35.34 21.66 -9.61
N PHE A 172 -34.46 21.78 -8.61
CA PHE A 172 -34.72 22.62 -7.44
C PHE A 172 -34.58 24.13 -7.70
N THR A 173 -33.74 24.55 -8.63
CA THR A 173 -33.53 25.99 -8.90
C THR A 173 -34.43 26.55 -9.99
N GLN A 174 -34.80 25.73 -10.99
CA GLN A 174 -35.54 26.17 -12.17
C GLN A 174 -36.90 25.49 -12.26
N THR A 175 -36.96 24.17 -12.46
CA THR A 175 -38.22 23.47 -12.78
C THR A 175 -39.26 23.61 -11.68
N LEU A 176 -38.87 23.46 -10.42
CA LEU A 176 -39.77 23.61 -9.28
C LEU A 176 -40.34 25.04 -9.19
N LYS A 177 -39.51 26.04 -9.45
CA LYS A 177 -39.91 27.45 -9.46
C LYS A 177 -40.92 27.73 -10.58
N ASP A 178 -40.67 27.18 -11.77
CA ASP A 178 -41.56 27.34 -12.92
C ASP A 178 -42.92 26.65 -12.69
N VAL A 179 -42.93 25.47 -12.06
CA VAL A 179 -44.17 24.78 -11.67
C VAL A 179 -44.96 25.61 -10.66
N ILE A 180 -44.32 26.11 -9.60
CA ILE A 180 -44.97 26.98 -8.61
C ILE A 180 -45.57 28.22 -9.28
N GLN A 181 -44.81 28.87 -10.17
CA GLN A 181 -45.28 30.05 -10.88
C GLN A 181 -46.47 29.73 -11.81
N THR A 182 -46.44 28.59 -12.50
CA THR A 182 -47.53 28.15 -13.38
C THR A 182 -48.80 27.88 -12.58
N MET A 183 -48.70 27.24 -11.41
CA MET A 183 -49.84 26.96 -10.53
C MET A 183 -50.44 28.25 -9.96
N ASN A 184 -49.59 29.24 -9.62
CA ASN A 184 -50.05 30.56 -9.19
C ASN A 184 -50.81 31.30 -10.31
N VAL A 185 -50.30 31.26 -11.55
CA VAL A 185 -50.97 31.87 -12.72
C VAL A 185 -52.31 31.20 -13.01
N ALA A 186 -52.38 29.86 -12.86
CA ALA A 186 -53.60 29.09 -13.01
C ALA A 186 -54.60 29.25 -11.85
N GLN A 187 -54.28 30.04 -10.82
CA GLN A 187 -55.10 30.26 -9.63
C GLN A 187 -55.51 28.96 -8.93
N VAL A 188 -54.60 27.98 -8.89
CA VAL A 188 -54.81 26.75 -8.12
C VAL A 188 -54.91 27.10 -6.64
N ASP A 189 -55.85 26.49 -5.93
CA ASP A 189 -56.00 26.69 -4.49
C ASP A 189 -54.70 26.37 -3.74
N ASN A 190 -54.36 27.20 -2.77
CA ASN A 190 -53.08 27.12 -2.06
C ASN A 190 -52.89 25.77 -1.33
N ALA A 191 -53.97 25.15 -0.83
CA ALA A 191 -53.86 23.86 -0.14
C ALA A 191 -53.57 22.73 -1.14
N VAL A 192 -54.24 22.74 -2.30
CA VAL A 192 -54.02 21.77 -3.37
C VAL A 192 -52.62 21.95 -3.98
N SER A 193 -52.19 23.19 -4.18
CA SER A 193 -50.87 23.53 -4.70
C SER A 193 -49.75 23.02 -3.80
N ALA A 194 -49.85 23.28 -2.50
CA ALA A 194 -48.89 22.79 -1.53
C ALA A 194 -48.79 21.26 -1.50
N GLN A 195 -49.93 20.56 -1.59
CA GLN A 195 -49.96 19.10 -1.61
C GLN A 195 -49.28 18.54 -2.87
N TRP A 196 -49.61 19.04 -4.05
CA TRP A 196 -49.01 18.55 -5.30
C TRP A 196 -47.52 18.86 -5.39
N ILE A 197 -47.08 20.02 -4.89
CA ILE A 197 -45.65 20.34 -4.80
C ILE A 197 -44.94 19.35 -3.88
N GLN A 198 -45.52 19.02 -2.73
CA GLN A 198 -44.94 18.06 -1.80
C GLN A 198 -44.84 16.66 -2.43
N GLU A 199 -45.88 16.20 -3.12
CA GLU A 199 -45.89 14.92 -3.82
C GLU A 199 -44.88 14.90 -4.98
N LEU A 200 -44.78 15.99 -5.75
CA LEU A 200 -43.82 16.14 -6.84
C LEU A 200 -42.38 16.09 -6.32
N VAL A 201 -42.06 16.90 -5.30
CA VAL A 201 -40.73 16.90 -4.69
C VAL A 201 -40.39 15.53 -4.10
N GLY A 202 -41.35 14.88 -3.42
CA GLY A 202 -41.14 13.55 -2.84
C GLY A 202 -40.88 12.48 -3.90
N SER A 203 -41.70 12.45 -4.95
CA SER A 203 -41.56 11.49 -6.06
C SER A 203 -40.25 11.68 -6.82
N TYR A 204 -39.89 12.93 -7.12
CA TYR A 204 -38.68 13.26 -7.84
C TYR A 204 -37.41 12.98 -7.02
N THR A 205 -37.40 13.34 -5.73
CA THR A 205 -36.31 12.99 -4.81
C THR A 205 -36.10 11.49 -4.77
N LYS A 206 -37.17 10.71 -4.66
CA LYS A 206 -37.10 9.24 -4.65
C LYS A 206 -36.54 8.67 -5.97
N SER A 207 -36.90 9.24 -7.11
CA SER A 207 -36.39 8.83 -8.43
C SER A 207 -34.90 9.11 -8.61
N ILE A 208 -34.44 10.29 -8.14
CA ILE A 208 -33.01 10.64 -8.15
C ILE A 208 -32.22 9.76 -7.20
N ASP A 209 -32.72 9.54 -5.99
CA ASP A 209 -32.04 8.71 -5.00
C ASP A 209 -31.90 7.27 -5.50
N LEU A 210 -32.94 6.71 -6.11
CA LEU A 210 -32.89 5.38 -6.74
C LEU A 210 -31.84 5.32 -7.86
N SER A 211 -31.79 6.34 -8.73
CA SER A 211 -30.80 6.42 -9.80
C SER A 211 -29.38 6.55 -9.25
N GLY A 212 -29.21 7.33 -8.17
CA GLY A 212 -27.94 7.47 -7.47
C GLY A 212 -27.47 6.19 -6.81
N ASP A 213 -28.37 5.44 -6.19
CA ASP A 213 -28.04 4.16 -5.55
C ASP A 213 -27.73 3.07 -6.57
N LEU A 214 -28.42 3.05 -7.72
CA LEU A 214 -28.08 2.15 -8.82
C LEU A 214 -26.67 2.45 -9.36
N ALA A 215 -26.34 3.73 -9.57
CA ALA A 215 -25.01 4.14 -10.01
C ALA A 215 -23.91 3.73 -9.01
N LYS A 216 -24.13 3.93 -7.71
CA LYS A 216 -23.20 3.46 -6.66
C LYS A 216 -23.03 1.94 -6.68
N THR A 217 -24.14 1.21 -6.81
CA THR A 217 -24.12 -0.26 -6.83
C THR A 217 -23.30 -0.77 -8.01
N HIS A 218 -23.48 -0.20 -9.19
CA HIS A 218 -22.71 -0.55 -10.38
C HIS A 218 -21.21 -0.26 -10.22
N VAL A 219 -20.84 0.88 -9.60
CA VAL A 219 -19.43 1.19 -9.30
C VAL A 219 -18.84 0.19 -8.30
N ILE A 220 -19.59 -0.18 -7.26
CA ILE A 220 -19.15 -1.19 -6.28
C ILE A 220 -18.97 -2.56 -6.94
N GLU A 221 -19.86 -2.93 -7.86
CA GLU A 221 -19.78 -4.18 -8.61
C GLU A 221 -18.52 -4.23 -9.48
N ILE A 222 -18.23 -3.17 -10.25
CA ILE A 222 -17.01 -3.04 -11.04
C ILE A 222 -15.76 -3.15 -10.15
N LEU A 223 -15.73 -2.44 -9.02
CA LEU A 223 -14.61 -2.53 -8.07
C LEU A 223 -14.45 -3.94 -7.48
N SER A 224 -15.56 -4.64 -7.23
CA SER A 224 -15.54 -6.02 -6.74
C SER A 224 -15.03 -6.99 -7.80
N ILE A 225 -15.38 -6.78 -9.07
CA ILE A 225 -14.86 -7.57 -10.20
C ILE A 225 -13.35 -7.34 -10.33
N LEU A 226 -12.92 -6.08 -10.39
CA LEU A 226 -11.50 -5.69 -10.46
C LEU A 226 -10.67 -6.31 -9.34
N THR A 227 -11.14 -6.21 -8.09
CA THR A 227 -10.44 -6.77 -6.94
C THR A 227 -10.48 -8.30 -6.93
N GLY A 228 -11.57 -8.91 -7.41
CA GLY A 228 -11.73 -10.35 -7.55
C GLY A 228 -10.82 -10.96 -8.61
N GLU A 229 -10.76 -10.37 -9.80
CA GLU A 229 -9.88 -10.75 -10.90
C GLU A 229 -8.41 -10.61 -10.48
N SER A 230 -8.05 -9.46 -9.90
CA SER A 230 -6.70 -9.23 -9.35
C SER A 230 -6.29 -10.31 -8.33
N LYS A 231 -7.21 -10.73 -7.46
CA LYS A 231 -6.93 -11.75 -6.43
C LYS A 231 -6.81 -13.16 -7.02
N ARG A 232 -7.67 -13.50 -7.99
CA ARG A 232 -7.63 -14.81 -8.68
C ARG A 232 -6.34 -14.98 -9.45
N GLU A 233 -5.90 -13.95 -10.17
CA GLU A 233 -4.66 -14.01 -10.94
C GLU A 233 -3.42 -13.98 -10.07
N ALA A 234 -3.40 -13.21 -8.97
CA ALA A 234 -2.30 -13.29 -7.99
C ALA A 234 -2.13 -14.71 -7.43
N THR A 235 -3.25 -15.41 -7.23
CA THR A 235 -3.24 -16.81 -6.78
C THR A 235 -2.78 -17.75 -7.91
N SER A 236 -3.22 -17.53 -9.14
CA SER A 236 -2.78 -18.31 -10.32
C SER A 236 -1.28 -18.16 -10.60
N ALA A 237 -0.75 -16.93 -10.53
CA ALA A 237 0.66 -16.65 -10.72
C ALA A 237 1.54 -17.24 -9.60
N GLN A 238 1.00 -17.39 -8.38
CA GLN A 238 1.67 -18.14 -7.31
C GLN A 238 1.71 -19.65 -7.59
N LEU A 239 0.62 -20.21 -8.13
CA LEU A 239 0.52 -21.63 -8.47
C LEU A 239 1.43 -22.01 -9.66
N ASP A 240 1.49 -21.19 -10.70
CA ASP A 240 2.38 -21.42 -11.86
C ASP A 240 3.87 -21.41 -11.49
N ASN A 241 4.24 -20.58 -10.50
CA ASN A 241 5.60 -20.53 -9.98
C ASN A 241 5.97 -21.79 -9.16
N ILE A 242 4.98 -22.41 -8.51
CA ILE A 242 5.15 -23.68 -7.79
C ILE A 242 5.25 -24.84 -8.79
N SER A 243 4.42 -24.84 -9.85
CA SER A 243 4.45 -25.84 -10.91
C SER A 243 5.78 -25.87 -11.64
N LYS A 244 6.33 -24.70 -12.03
CA LYS A 244 7.63 -24.62 -12.71
C LYS A 244 8.81 -25.05 -11.84
N LYS A 245 8.69 -25.02 -10.50
CA LYS A 245 9.69 -25.58 -9.58
C LYS A 245 9.59 -27.10 -9.42
N ALA A 246 8.44 -27.70 -9.73
CA ALA A 246 8.23 -29.14 -9.63
C ALA A 246 8.75 -29.89 -10.86
N ASP A 247 8.71 -29.29 -12.06
CA ASP A 247 9.18 -29.89 -13.32
C ASP A 247 10.71 -29.85 -13.51
N VAL A 248 11.46 -29.22 -12.60
CA VAL A 248 12.94 -29.07 -12.67
C VAL A 248 13.65 -30.02 -11.69
N LYS A 249 12.98 -31.07 -11.21
CA LYS A 249 13.56 -32.08 -10.32
C LYS A 249 13.69 -33.45 -10.97
#